data_AF-A0A1V3SJY6-F1
#
_entry.id   AF-A0A1V3SJY6-F1
#
_cell.length_a   1.000
_cell.length_b   1.000
_cell.length_c   1.000
_cell.angle_alpha   90.00
_cell.angle_beta   90.00
_cell.angle_gamma   90.00
#
_symmetry.space_group_name_H-M   'P 1'
#
loop_
_entity.id
_entity.type
_entity.pdbx_description
1 polymer ?
#
loop_
_entity_poly.entity_id
_entity_poly.type
_entity_poly.pdbx_seq_one_letter_code
_entity_poly.pdbx_strand_id
1 'polypeptide(L)'
;MSRVDLDALAPIRRHREAQAERAWRQQRELLREREAAVAAARAQMQATREQQAVQREALYGEHRGRALSVCELNAWSTQERRLIGELAEQARAVQALDDEQAQQAQHTAAAQQRLQGRRRDLEKLSAMMEYLVETPSDE
;
A
#
# COMPACT_ATOMS: atom_id res chain seq x y z
N MET A 1 37.25 -22.97 -4.99
CA MET A 1 37.23 -21.85 -4.03
C MET A 1 37.76 -22.39 -2.72
N SER A 2 38.70 -21.68 -2.12
CA SER A 2 39.32 -22.09 -0.85
C SER A 2 38.43 -21.73 0.34
N ARG A 3 38.73 -22.31 1.51
CA ARG A 3 38.04 -21.98 2.76
C ARG A 3 38.19 -20.48 3.10
N VAL A 4 39.38 -19.92 2.88
CA VAL A 4 39.69 -18.51 3.08
C VAL A 4 38.80 -17.60 2.22
N ASP A 5 38.52 -17.99 0.97
CA ASP A 5 37.62 -17.25 0.08
C ASP A 5 36.18 -17.23 0.61
N LEU A 6 35.69 -18.35 1.15
CA LEU A 6 34.34 -18.45 1.72
C LEU A 6 34.22 -17.64 3.03
N ASP A 7 35.23 -17.70 3.88
CA ASP A 7 35.28 -16.93 5.13
C ASP A 7 35.28 -15.41 4.86
N ALA A 8 35.95 -14.96 3.78
CA ALA A 8 35.89 -13.57 3.33
C ALA A 8 34.52 -13.16 2.76
N LEU A 9 33.79 -14.10 2.14
CA LEU A 9 32.45 -13.85 1.56
C LEU A 9 31.33 -13.82 2.61
N ALA A 10 31.49 -14.53 3.73
CA ALA A 10 30.50 -14.62 4.80
C ALA A 10 30.04 -13.26 5.35
N PRO A 11 30.92 -12.33 5.77
CA PRO A 11 30.50 -11.02 6.28
C PRO A 11 29.79 -10.18 5.22
N ILE A 12 30.23 -10.26 3.95
CA ILE A 12 29.63 -9.52 2.83
C ILE A 12 28.20 -10.00 2.59
N ARG A 13 27.97 -11.33 2.55
CA ARG A 13 26.62 -11.87 2.34
C ARG A 13 25.69 -11.61 3.52
N ARG A 14 26.19 -11.66 4.76
CA ARG A 14 25.43 -11.28 5.97
C ARG A 14 25.02 -9.82 5.93
N HIS A 15 25.94 -8.93 5.53
CA HIS A 15 25.62 -7.52 5.38
C HIS A 15 24.53 -7.28 4.32
N ARG A 16 24.61 -7.97 3.17
CA ARG A 16 23.60 -7.87 2.10
C ARG A 16 22.23 -8.40 2.53
N GLU A 17 22.17 -9.47 3.32
CA GLU A 17 20.91 -9.96 3.91
C GLU A 17 20.32 -8.93 4.88
N ALA A 18 21.12 -8.39 5.79
CA ALA A 18 20.68 -7.36 6.72
C ALA A 18 20.20 -6.08 6.01
N GLN A 19 20.85 -5.68 4.92
CA GLN A 19 20.39 -4.57 4.07
C GLN A 19 19.05 -4.89 3.40
N ALA A 20 18.90 -6.09 2.83
CA ALA A 20 17.63 -6.52 2.22
C ALA A 20 16.50 -6.60 3.25
N GLU A 21 16.80 -7.01 4.49
CA GLU A 21 15.83 -7.06 5.57
C GLU A 21 15.36 -5.65 5.96
N ARG A 22 16.29 -4.70 6.14
CA ARG A 22 15.94 -3.30 6.42
C ARG A 22 15.07 -2.71 5.31
N ALA A 23 15.44 -2.94 4.05
CA ALA A 23 14.68 -2.48 2.90
C ALA A 23 13.26 -3.09 2.90
N TRP A 24 13.11 -4.39 3.15
CA TRP A 24 11.79 -5.02 3.25
C TRP A 24 10.96 -4.45 4.40
N ARG A 25 11.56 -4.23 5.58
CA ARG A 25 10.85 -3.62 6.73
C ARG A 25 10.36 -2.20 6.40
N GLN A 26 11.18 -1.39 5.72
CA GLN A 26 10.79 -0.05 5.27
C GLN A 26 9.61 -0.11 4.29
N GLN A 27 9.69 -0.97 3.27
CA GLN A 27 8.60 -1.11 2.29
C GLN A 27 7.30 -1.60 2.93
N ARG A 28 7.40 -2.51 3.90
CA ARG A 28 6.26 -3.01 4.67
C ARG A 28 5.63 -1.93 5.56
N GLU A 29 6.42 -1.04 6.14
CA GLU A 29 5.88 0.06 6.94
C GLU A 29 5.16 1.07 6.04
N LEU A 30 5.75 1.43 4.90
CA LEU A 30 5.09 2.26 3.89
C LEU A 30 3.78 1.64 3.40
N LEU A 31 3.72 0.32 3.21
CA LEU A 31 2.48 -0.36 2.85
C LEU A 31 1.38 -0.17 3.90
N ARG A 32 1.73 -0.30 5.19
CA ARG A 32 0.78 -0.10 6.29
C ARG A 32 0.27 1.34 6.35
N GLU A 33 1.14 2.31 6.15
CA GLU A 33 0.76 3.73 6.09
C GLU A 33 -0.22 3.98 4.94
N ARG A 34 0.00 3.36 3.76
CA ARG A 34 -0.91 3.47 2.61
C ARG A 34 -2.25 2.79 2.86
N GLU A 35 -2.24 1.60 3.46
CA GLU A 35 -3.47 0.91 3.87
C GLU A 35 -4.30 1.75 4.86
N ALA A 36 -3.64 2.40 5.83
CA ALA A 36 -4.30 3.31 6.76
C ALA A 36 -4.88 4.55 6.05
N ALA A 37 -4.15 5.13 5.09
CA ALA A 37 -4.63 6.27 4.31
C ALA A 37 -5.86 5.91 3.46
N VAL A 38 -5.85 4.76 2.78
CA VAL A 38 -7.00 4.23 2.04
C VAL A 38 -8.20 4.04 2.96
N ALA A 39 -8.01 3.41 4.12
CA ALA A 39 -9.08 3.17 5.09
C ALA A 39 -9.69 4.50 5.59
N ALA A 40 -8.86 5.49 5.91
CA ALA A 40 -9.30 6.81 6.33
C ALA A 40 -10.07 7.54 5.22
N ALA A 41 -9.59 7.50 3.98
CA ALA A 41 -10.25 8.14 2.84
C ALA A 41 -11.62 7.50 2.54
N ARG A 42 -11.72 6.17 2.63
CA ARG A 42 -13.00 5.45 2.48
C ARG A 42 -13.98 5.79 3.59
N ALA A 43 -13.52 5.88 4.84
CA ALA A 43 -14.36 6.28 5.97
C ALA A 43 -14.87 7.73 5.79
N GLN A 44 -14.01 8.65 5.36
CA GLN A 44 -14.40 10.04 5.08
C GLN A 44 -15.44 10.14 3.94
N MET A 45 -15.24 9.35 2.87
CA MET A 45 -16.19 9.28 1.77
C MET A 45 -17.55 8.74 2.23
N GLN A 46 -17.55 7.72 3.06
CA GLN A 46 -18.78 7.15 3.62
C GLN A 46 -19.52 8.15 4.52
N ALA A 47 -18.81 8.85 5.40
CA ALA A 47 -19.40 9.90 6.22
C ALA A 47 -19.98 11.03 5.35
N THR A 48 -19.30 11.40 4.27
CA THR A 48 -19.81 12.40 3.31
C THR A 48 -21.08 11.90 2.63
N ARG A 49 -21.14 10.64 2.19
CA ARG A 49 -22.34 10.04 1.59
C ARG A 49 -23.53 10.09 2.55
N GLU A 50 -23.33 9.75 3.81
CA GLU A 50 -24.37 9.78 4.84
C GLU A 50 -24.87 11.20 5.10
N GLN A 51 -23.95 12.17 5.22
CA GLN A 51 -24.31 13.58 5.35
C GLN A 51 -25.10 14.10 4.15
N GLN A 52 -24.66 13.76 2.93
CA GLN A 52 -25.37 14.16 1.71
C GLN A 52 -26.74 13.50 1.59
N ALA A 53 -26.91 12.26 2.06
CA ALA A 53 -28.22 11.60 2.10
C ALA A 53 -29.21 12.35 3.00
N VAL A 54 -28.76 12.78 4.19
CA VAL A 54 -29.57 13.61 5.11
C VAL A 54 -29.90 14.96 4.49
N GLN A 55 -28.93 15.63 3.87
CA GLN A 55 -29.16 16.91 3.19
C GLN A 55 -30.16 16.79 2.04
N ARG A 56 -30.05 15.74 1.23
CA ARG A 56 -30.99 15.44 0.15
C ARG A 56 -32.39 15.21 0.68
N GLU A 57 -32.56 14.40 1.72
CA GLU A 57 -33.86 14.15 2.33
C GLU A 57 -34.51 15.43 2.88
N ALA A 58 -33.72 16.29 3.53
CA ALA A 58 -34.20 17.59 4.03
C ALA A 58 -34.67 18.50 2.88
N LEU A 59 -33.90 18.59 1.80
CA LEU A 59 -34.26 19.37 0.60
C LEU A 59 -35.51 18.80 -0.09
N TYR A 60 -35.61 17.47 -0.20
CA TYR A 60 -36.81 16.82 -0.71
C TYR A 60 -38.02 17.15 0.15
N GLY A 61 -37.89 17.10 1.48
CA GLY A 61 -38.96 17.45 2.41
C GLY A 61 -39.43 18.90 2.27
N GLU A 62 -38.52 19.85 2.08
CA GLU A 62 -38.83 21.28 1.93
C GLU A 62 -39.59 21.59 0.63
N HIS A 63 -39.27 20.88 -0.45
CA HIS A 63 -39.79 21.16 -1.78
C HIS A 63 -40.97 20.26 -2.20
N ARG A 64 -41.18 19.12 -1.53
CA ARG A 64 -42.23 18.17 -1.89
C ARG A 64 -43.63 18.77 -1.76
N GLY A 65 -44.40 18.68 -2.83
CA GLY A 65 -45.81 19.14 -2.86
C GLY A 65 -45.97 20.66 -2.92
N ARG A 66 -44.88 21.41 -3.17
CA ARG A 66 -44.90 22.87 -3.29
C ARG A 66 -44.66 23.29 -4.73
N ALA A 67 -45.33 24.37 -5.17
CA ALA A 67 -45.02 24.99 -6.44
C ALA A 67 -43.68 25.74 -6.31
N LEU A 68 -42.67 25.31 -7.07
CA LEU A 68 -41.36 25.96 -7.10
C LEU A 68 -41.29 26.95 -8.27
N SER A 69 -40.69 28.10 -8.01
CA SER A 69 -40.25 28.99 -9.07
C SER A 69 -39.09 28.39 -9.87
N VAL A 70 -38.89 28.87 -11.09
CA VAL A 70 -37.76 28.47 -11.94
C VAL A 70 -36.41 28.77 -11.25
N CYS A 71 -36.33 29.86 -10.49
CA CYS A 71 -35.14 30.23 -9.74
C CYS A 71 -34.80 29.20 -8.64
N GLU A 72 -35.81 28.77 -7.87
CA GLU A 72 -35.64 27.74 -6.83
C GLU A 72 -35.24 26.39 -7.43
N LEU A 73 -35.85 26.00 -8.55
CA LEU A 73 -35.51 24.76 -9.26
C LEU A 73 -34.05 24.77 -9.75
N ASN A 74 -33.57 25.90 -10.28
CA ASN A 74 -32.19 26.04 -10.73
C ASN A 74 -31.18 26.01 -9.56
N ALA A 75 -31.53 26.65 -8.44
CA ALA A 75 -30.70 26.59 -7.23
C ALA A 75 -30.58 25.15 -6.72
N TRP A 76 -31.69 24.44 -6.64
CA TRP A 76 -31.71 23.03 -6.24
C TRP A 76 -30.90 22.14 -7.20
N SER A 77 -31.09 22.27 -8.51
CA SER A 77 -30.30 21.51 -9.51
C SER A 77 -28.80 21.78 -9.39
N THR A 78 -28.41 23.01 -9.08
CA THR A 78 -27.01 23.39 -8.89
C THR A 78 -26.44 22.74 -7.62
N GLN A 79 -27.19 22.77 -6.51
CA GLN A 79 -26.79 22.12 -5.27
C GLN A 79 -26.66 20.61 -5.45
N GLU A 80 -27.60 19.96 -6.14
CA GLU A 80 -27.57 18.52 -6.40
C GLU A 80 -26.35 18.11 -7.23
N ARG A 81 -26.04 18.87 -8.29
CA ARG A 81 -24.83 18.64 -9.11
C ARG A 81 -23.56 18.81 -8.31
N ARG A 82 -23.51 19.81 -7.42
CA ARG A 82 -22.37 20.03 -6.53
C ARG A 82 -22.13 18.82 -5.61
N LEU A 83 -23.19 18.32 -4.96
CA LEU A 83 -23.10 17.15 -4.07
C LEU A 83 -22.59 15.90 -4.82
N ILE A 84 -23.13 15.66 -6.02
CA ILE A 84 -22.66 14.57 -6.91
C ILE A 84 -21.19 14.76 -7.29
N GLY A 85 -20.80 15.98 -7.64
CA GLY A 85 -19.42 16.33 -8.00
C GLY A 85 -18.43 16.06 -6.87
N GLU A 86 -18.75 16.50 -5.65
CA GLU A 86 -17.94 16.28 -4.46
C GLU A 86 -17.73 14.78 -4.18
N LEU A 87 -18.79 13.96 -4.27
CA LEU A 87 -18.66 12.50 -4.12
C LEU A 87 -17.83 11.86 -5.24
N ALA A 88 -17.96 12.35 -6.47
CA ALA A 88 -17.17 11.84 -7.60
C ALA A 88 -15.68 12.21 -7.47
N GLU A 89 -15.35 13.37 -6.92
CA GLU A 89 -13.98 13.76 -6.57
C GLU A 89 -13.40 12.88 -5.48
N GLN A 90 -14.15 12.66 -4.39
CA GLN A 90 -13.72 11.76 -3.32
C GLN A 90 -13.54 10.32 -3.82
N ALA A 91 -14.44 9.83 -4.68
CA ALA A 91 -14.31 8.50 -5.29
C ALA A 91 -13.01 8.37 -6.09
N ARG A 92 -12.67 9.38 -6.89
CA ARG A 92 -11.43 9.42 -7.66
C ARG A 92 -10.19 9.47 -6.76
N ALA A 93 -10.24 10.23 -5.67
CA ALA A 93 -9.16 10.28 -4.70
C ALA A 93 -8.93 8.92 -4.02
N VAL A 94 -10.01 8.23 -3.61
CA VAL A 94 -9.92 6.87 -3.06
C VAL A 94 -9.32 5.90 -4.08
N GLN A 95 -9.75 5.96 -5.35
CA GLN A 95 -9.21 5.10 -6.40
C GLN A 95 -7.69 5.32 -6.60
N ALA A 96 -7.24 6.58 -6.61
CA ALA A 96 -5.82 6.89 -6.72
C ALA A 96 -5.01 6.30 -5.54
N LEU A 97 -5.54 6.39 -4.32
CA LEU A 97 -4.91 5.79 -3.14
C LEU A 97 -4.89 4.27 -3.20
N ASP A 98 -5.94 3.64 -3.74
CA ASP A 98 -5.99 2.19 -3.97
C ASP A 98 -4.92 1.74 -4.98
N ASP A 99 -4.74 2.51 -6.06
CA ASP A 99 -3.71 2.24 -7.07
C ASP A 99 -2.29 2.38 -6.47
N GLU A 100 -2.06 3.40 -5.66
CA GLU A 100 -0.80 3.59 -4.92
C GLU A 100 -0.54 2.44 -3.93
N GLN A 101 -1.57 2.01 -3.19
CA GLN A 101 -1.47 0.89 -2.25
C GLN A 101 -1.14 -0.42 -2.98
N ALA A 102 -1.74 -0.66 -4.15
CA ALA A 102 -1.44 -1.82 -4.99
C ALA A 102 0.01 -1.80 -5.50
N GLN A 103 0.52 -0.65 -5.95
CA GLN A 103 1.92 -0.49 -6.34
C GLN A 103 2.87 -0.74 -5.16
N GLN A 104 2.57 -0.18 -3.99
CA GLN A 104 3.38 -0.38 -2.79
C GLN A 104 3.39 -1.85 -2.34
N ALA A 105 2.28 -2.58 -2.52
CA ALA A 105 2.21 -4.02 -2.25
C ALA A 105 3.16 -4.81 -3.18
N GLN A 106 3.23 -4.45 -4.47
CA GLN A 106 4.18 -5.04 -5.41
C GLN A 106 5.64 -4.77 -5.02
N HIS A 107 5.97 -3.53 -4.60
CA HIS A 107 7.31 -3.19 -4.11
C HIS A 107 7.68 -3.97 -2.86
N THR A 108 6.74 -4.13 -1.93
CA THR A 108 6.93 -4.91 -0.70
C THR A 108 7.17 -6.39 -1.02
N ALA A 109 6.41 -6.98 -1.95
CA ALA A 109 6.60 -8.35 -2.40
C ALA A 109 7.97 -8.54 -3.08
N ALA A 110 8.38 -7.61 -3.95
CA ALA A 110 9.68 -7.64 -4.59
C ALA A 110 10.83 -7.54 -3.57
N ALA A 111 10.70 -6.69 -2.55
CA ALA A 111 11.69 -6.59 -1.47
C ALA A 111 11.77 -7.89 -0.65
N GLN A 112 10.63 -8.54 -0.38
CA GLN A 112 10.58 -9.82 0.30
C GLN A 112 11.27 -10.93 -0.51
N GLN A 113 11.02 -11.00 -1.82
CA GLN A 113 11.69 -11.97 -2.71
C GLN A 113 13.21 -11.77 -2.71
N ARG A 114 13.68 -10.53 -2.75
CA ARG A 114 15.12 -10.22 -2.64
C ARG A 114 15.71 -10.71 -1.31
N LEU A 115 15.02 -10.45 -0.19
CA LEU A 115 15.45 -10.93 1.12
C LEU A 115 15.55 -12.47 1.16
N GLN A 116 14.54 -13.17 0.64
CA GLN A 116 14.56 -14.63 0.55
C GLN A 116 15.74 -15.13 -0.29
N GLY A 117 16.03 -14.47 -1.43
CA GLY A 117 17.22 -14.76 -2.23
C GLY A 117 18.52 -14.60 -1.45
N ARG A 118 18.67 -13.53 -0.66
CA ARG A 118 19.86 -13.32 0.17
C ARG A 118 20.01 -14.33 1.30
N ARG A 119 18.91 -14.81 1.87
CA ARG A 119 18.94 -15.90 2.86
C ARG A 119 19.38 -17.21 2.23
N ARG A 120 18.86 -17.56 1.05
CA ARG A 120 19.32 -18.73 0.28
C ARG A 120 20.80 -18.63 -0.09
N ASP A 121 21.29 -17.45 -0.47
CA ASP A 121 22.72 -17.21 -0.74
C ASP A 121 23.60 -17.50 0.49
N LEU A 122 23.10 -17.19 1.69
CA LEU A 122 23.79 -17.47 2.95
C LEU A 122 23.73 -18.95 3.32
N GLU A 123 22.56 -19.58 3.21
CA GLU A 123 22.39 -21.03 3.42
C GLU A 123 23.34 -21.83 2.51
N LYS A 124 23.40 -21.47 1.23
CA LYS A 124 24.34 -22.09 0.28
C LYS A 124 25.79 -21.87 0.68
N LEU A 125 26.14 -20.69 1.20
CA LEU A 125 27.50 -20.42 1.68
C LEU A 125 27.84 -21.31 2.89
N SER A 126 26.93 -21.40 3.86
CA SER A 126 27.09 -22.25 5.04
C SER A 126 27.28 -23.72 4.66
N ALA A 127 26.45 -24.25 3.75
CA ALA A 127 26.58 -25.62 3.28
C ALA A 127 27.92 -25.89 2.56
N MET A 128 28.42 -24.94 1.76
CA MET A 128 29.75 -25.05 1.14
C MET A 128 30.87 -25.01 2.17
N MET A 129 30.72 -24.19 3.21
CA MET A 129 31.66 -24.10 4.31
C MET A 129 31.69 -25.40 5.12
N GLU A 130 30.54 -25.99 5.42
CA GLU A 130 30.41 -27.29 6.10
C GLU A 130 31.03 -28.42 5.28
N TYR A 131 30.76 -28.48 3.97
CA TYR A 131 31.36 -29.48 3.08
C TYR A 131 32.90 -29.44 3.11
N LEU A 132 33.50 -28.24 3.10
CA LEU A 132 34.97 -28.11 3.19
C LEU A 132 35.55 -28.47 4.58
N VAL A 133 34.70 -28.56 5.62
CA VAL A 133 35.11 -29.07 6.94
C VAL A 133 35.05 -30.60 6.97
N GLU A 134 34.08 -31.21 6.28
CA GLU A 134 33.89 -32.66 6.20
C GLU A 134 34.82 -33.34 5.19
N THR A 135 35.20 -32.65 4.12
CA THR A 135 36.29 -33.06 3.21
C THR A 135 37.49 -32.14 3.41
N PRO A 136 38.27 -32.29 4.49
CA PRO A 136 39.59 -31.70 4.52
C PRO A 136 40.36 -32.29 3.34
N SER A 137 40.99 -31.44 2.53
CA SER A 137 41.79 -31.88 1.39
C SER A 137 42.77 -32.95 1.86
N ASP A 138 42.63 -34.19 1.37
CA ASP A 138 43.67 -35.21 1.43
C ASP A 138 44.83 -34.71 0.56
N GLU A 139 45.75 -33.96 1.17
CA GLU A 139 47.16 -33.83 0.75
C GLU A 139 48.07 -34.08 1.96
#